data_AF-A0A497FFI4-F1
#
_entry.id   AF-A0A497FFI4-F1
#
_cell.length_a   1.000
_cell.length_b   1.000
_cell.length_c   1.000
_cell.angle_alpha   90.00
_cell.angle_beta   90.00
_cell.angle_gamma   90.00
#
_symmetry.space_group_name_H-M   'P 1'
#
loop_
_entity.id
_entity.type
_entity.pdbx_description
1 polymer ?
#
loop_
_entity_poly.entity_id
_entity_poly.type
_entity_poly.pdbx_seq_one_letter_code
_entity_poly.pdbx_strand_id
1 'polypeptide(L)' 'MSLEYREWKKYICLRCKRTFDPADMELIPGVHCPYCGYKIIAKTRSFVTKRIKAV' A
#
# COMPACT_ATOMS: atom_id res chain seq x y z
N MET A 1 4.16 20.44 -15.39
CA MET A 1 5.03 19.75 -14.41
C MET A 1 4.73 18.28 -14.50
N SER A 2 5.77 17.53 -14.84
CA SER A 2 5.80 16.20 -15.40
C SER A 2 5.15 15.12 -14.52
N LEU A 3 4.61 14.13 -15.23
CA LEU A 3 3.79 13.00 -14.83
C LEU A 3 4.58 11.98 -13.96
N GLU A 4 4.93 12.36 -12.73
CA GLU A 4 5.44 11.42 -11.72
C GLU A 4 4.37 11.10 -10.66
N TYR A 5 3.12 11.00 -11.08
CA TYR A 5 2.04 10.37 -10.30
C TYR A 5 2.03 8.85 -10.52
N ARG A 6 3.21 8.24 -10.65
CA ARG A 6 3.34 6.77 -10.69
C ARG A 6 3.22 6.26 -9.26
N GLU A 7 1.97 5.97 -8.90
CA GLU A 7 1.57 4.94 -7.94
C GLU A 7 2.22 5.02 -6.56
N TRP A 8 1.74 5.95 -5.73
CA TRP A 8 1.80 5.76 -4.29
C TRP A 8 0.94 4.54 -3.89
N LYS A 9 1.51 3.34 -3.98
CA LYS A 9 0.89 2.07 -3.59
C LYS A 9 1.46 1.61 -2.25
N LYS A 10 1.13 2.32 -1.18
CA LYS A 10 1.43 1.86 0.18
C LYS A 10 0.54 0.69 0.56
N TYR A 11 1.14 -0.40 0.99
CA TYR A 11 0.43 -1.54 1.53
C TYR A 11 0.28 -1.39 3.04
N ILE A 12 -0.80 -1.93 3.58
CA ILE A 12 -1.06 -2.03 5.02
C ILE A 12 -1.22 -3.50 5.39
N CYS A 13 -0.54 -3.93 6.44
CA CYS A 13 -0.75 -5.25 7.00
C CYS A 13 -2.00 -5.26 7.88
N LEU A 14 -2.89 -6.24 7.69
CA LEU A 14 -4.12 -6.36 8.49
C LEU A 14 -3.87 -6.76 9.95
N ARG A 15 -2.69 -7.36 10.25
CA ARG A 15 -2.35 -7.81 11.61
C ARG A 15 -1.60 -6.75 12.41
N CYS A 16 -0.48 -6.24 11.91
CA CYS A 16 0.34 -5.25 12.62
C CYS A 16 -0.04 -3.80 12.32
N LYS A 17 -0.94 -3.56 11.34
CA LYS A 17 -1.41 -2.23 10.89
C LYS A 17 -0.32 -1.28 10.41
N ARG A 18 0.91 -1.77 10.22
CA ARG A 18 2.02 -0.99 9.68
C ARG A 18 1.84 -0.83 8.17
N THR A 19 2.19 0.36 7.69
CA THR A 19 2.25 0.69 6.27
C THR A 19 3.68 0.51 5.76
N PHE A 20 3.84 -0.09 4.58
CA PHE A 20 5.14 -0.29 3.94
C PHE A 20 5.03 -0.08 2.42
N ASP A 21 6.18 0.13 1.80
CA ASP A 21 6.31 0.44 0.38
C ASP A 21 6.52 -0.85 -0.44
N PRO A 22 6.24 -0.86 -1.76
CA PRO A 22 6.41 -2.04 -2.59
C PRO A 22 7.86 -2.57 -2.59
N ALA A 23 8.85 -1.68 -2.49
CA ALA A 23 10.26 -2.04 -2.44
C ALA A 23 10.61 -2.93 -1.23
N ASP A 24 9.93 -2.74 -0.10
CA ASP A 24 10.14 -3.55 1.11
C ASP A 24 9.64 -4.99 0.94
N MET A 25 8.72 -5.21 -0.02
CA MET A 25 8.14 -6.51 -0.31
C MET A 25 9.00 -7.32 -1.31
N GLU A 26 9.76 -6.65 -2.17
CA GLU A 26 10.66 -7.29 -3.14
C GLU A 26 11.85 -7.99 -2.47
N LEU A 27 12.21 -7.57 -1.25
CA LEU A 27 13.30 -8.16 -0.45
C LEU A 27 13.03 -9.61 -0.01
N ILE A 28 11.77 -10.03 0.03
CA ILE A 28 11.36 -11.37 0.49
C ILE A 28 10.63 -12.06 -0.66
N PRO A 29 11.00 -13.28 -1.07
CA PRO A 29 10.27 -14.01 -2.08
C PRO A 29 8.85 -14.33 -1.58
N GLY A 30 7.86 -13.63 -2.11
CA GLY A 30 6.44 -13.84 -1.84
C GLY A 30 5.72 -12.63 -1.25
N VAL A 31 4.40 -12.76 -1.06
CA VAL A 31 3.55 -11.69 -0.54
C VAL A 31 3.49 -11.78 0.99
N HIS A 32 4.43 -11.13 1.67
CA HIS A 32 4.54 -11.15 3.12
C HIS A 32 4.77 -9.75 3.70
N CYS A 33 4.20 -9.49 4.88
CA CYS A 33 4.53 -8.28 5.63
C CYS A 33 5.96 -8.39 6.20
N PRO A 34 6.85 -7.42 5.91
CA PRO A 34 8.27 -7.47 6.31
C PRO A 34 8.47 -7.47 7.83
N TYR A 35 7.50 -6.97 8.59
CA TYR A 35 7.61 -6.84 10.05
C TYR A 35 7.11 -8.04 10.84
N CYS A 36 6.20 -8.84 10.28
CA CYS A 36 5.51 -9.89 11.06
C CYS A 36 5.31 -11.20 10.31
N GLY A 37 5.76 -11.29 9.05
CA GLY A 37 5.63 -12.50 8.22
C GLY A 37 4.19 -12.84 7.79
N TYR A 38 3.21 -12.00 8.15
CA TYR A 38 1.79 -12.21 7.81
C TYR A 38 1.55 -12.08 6.31
N LYS A 39 0.78 -13.01 5.74
CA LYS A 39 0.60 -13.16 4.29
C LYS A 39 -0.47 -12.25 3.68
N ILE A 40 -1.37 -11.71 4.50
CA ILE A 40 -2.52 -10.92 4.02
C ILE A 40 -2.24 -9.44 4.21
N ILE A 41 -2.20 -8.72 3.09
CA ILE A 41 -1.93 -7.29 2.99
C ILE A 41 -3.06 -6.62 2.22
N ALA A 42 -3.32 -5.35 2.52
CA ALA A 42 -4.31 -4.55 1.79
C ALA A 42 -3.63 -3.31 1.18
N LYS A 43 -4.19 -2.79 0.09
CA LYS A 43 -3.74 -1.51 -0.47
C LYS A 43 -4.37 -0.37 0.32
N THR A 44 -3.56 0.63 0.67
CA THR A 44 -4.05 1.85 1.31
C THR A 44 -4.82 2.70 0.32
N ARG A 45 -5.80 3.46 0.81
CA ARG A 45 -6.52 4.44 0.01
C ARG A 45 -5.54 5.43 -0.63
N SER A 46 -5.68 5.67 -1.93
CA SER A 46 -4.91 6.69 -2.63
C SER A 46 -5.20 8.09 -2.09
N PHE A 47 -4.19 8.95 -2.08
CA PHE A 47 -4.34 10.35 -1.68
C PHE A 47 -5.07 11.21 -2.75
N VAL A 48 -5.36 10.65 -3.93
CA VAL A 48 -6.18 11.33 -4.95
C VAL A 48 -7.55 11.70 -4.35
N THR A 49 -7.88 12.99 -4.42
CA THR A 49 -9.21 13.49 -4.04
C THR A 49 -10.27 12.89 -4.97
N LYS A 50 -11.10 12.00 -4.42
CA LYS A 50 -12.27 11.46 -5.12
C LYS A 50 -13.45 12.40 -4.92
N ARG A 51 -14.06 12.89 -6.01
CA ARG A 51 -15.34 13.61 -5.96
C ARG A 51 -16.46 12.59 -5.75
N ILE A 52 -17.20 12.73 -4.66
CA ILE A 52 -18.35 11.88 -4.31
C ILE A 52 -19.56 12.82 -4.31
N LYS A 53 -20.57 12.54 -5.14
CA LYS A 53 -21.83 13.29 -5.10
C LYS A 53 -22.54 12.95 -3.79
N ALA A 54 -22.87 13.95 -2.99
CA ALA A 54 -23.94 13.80 -2.01
C ALA A 54 -25.25 13.75 -2.80
N VAL A 55 -26.17 12.87 -2.39
CA VAL A 55 -27.49 12.56 -2.98
C VAL A 55 -28.05 13.65 -3.89
#